data_AF-A0A0M1JI98-F1
#
_entry.id   AF-A0A0M1JI98-F1
#
_cell.length_a   1.000
_cell.length_b   1.000
_cell.length_c   1.000
_cell.angle_alpha   90.00
_cell.angle_beta   90.00
_cell.angle_gamma   90.00
#
_symmetry.space_group_name_H-M   'P 1'
#
loop_
_entity.id
_entity.type
_entity.pdbx_description
1 polymer ?
#
loop_
_entity_poly.entity_id
_entity_poly.type
_entity_poly.pdbx_seq_one_letter_code
_entity_poly.pdbx_strand_id
1 'polypeptide(L)'
;MGYTSANDISAHKWQKHGGGGQWIKGKNFDGFCPLVPNLVTADEISNPQHHKVRRLLNGKLMQDSNTATMIFMDPLINSTIAA
;
A
#
# COMPACT_ATOMS: atom_id res chain seq x y z
N MET A 1 0.32 -16.68 -4.66
CA MET A 1 0.55 -15.23 -4.82
C MET A 1 1.24 -14.74 -3.57
N GLY A 2 2.24 -13.86 -3.66
CA GLY A 2 3.12 -13.46 -2.54
C GLY A 2 2.90 -12.01 -2.08
N TYR A 3 3.77 -11.54 -1.19
CA TYR A 3 3.73 -10.22 -0.57
C TYR A 3 4.99 -9.42 -0.91
N THR A 4 4.83 -8.11 -1.11
CA THR A 4 5.93 -7.16 -1.25
C THR A 4 5.56 -5.84 -0.57
N SER A 5 6.55 -5.02 -0.25
CA SER A 5 6.31 -3.67 0.25
C SER A 5 6.20 -2.69 -0.91
N ALA A 6 5.17 -1.85 -0.86
CA ALA A 6 4.92 -0.80 -1.83
C ALA A 6 4.77 0.55 -1.13
N ASN A 7 5.08 1.63 -1.84
CA ASN A 7 4.69 2.98 -1.43
C ASN A 7 3.68 3.55 -2.42
N ASP A 8 2.48 3.88 -1.95
CA ASP A 8 1.42 4.47 -2.76
C ASP A 8 1.53 6.01 -2.72
N ILE A 9 2.43 6.55 -3.54
CA ILE A 9 2.73 7.98 -3.56
C ILE A 9 1.54 8.74 -4.15
N SER A 10 1.22 9.87 -3.52
CA SER A 10 0.02 10.65 -3.84
C SER A 10 0.37 12.10 -4.13
N ALA A 11 0.01 12.58 -5.32
CA ALA A 11 0.01 14.00 -5.63
C ALA A 11 -1.33 14.62 -5.22
N HIS A 12 -1.45 15.05 -3.97
CA HIS A 12 -2.73 15.46 -3.38
C HIS A 12 -3.44 16.61 -4.12
N LYS A 13 -2.71 17.51 -4.79
CA LYS A 13 -3.32 18.55 -5.63
C LYS A 13 -4.13 17.94 -6.78
N TRP A 14 -3.55 16.96 -7.47
CA TRP A 14 -4.19 16.24 -8.57
C TRP A 14 -5.25 15.26 -8.07
N GLN A 15 -5.00 14.58 -6.96
CA GLN A 15 -5.96 13.65 -6.36
C GLN A 15 -7.26 14.35 -5.93
N LYS A 16 -7.18 15.56 -5.37
CA LYS A 16 -8.33 16.27 -4.80
C LYS A 16 -9.00 17.28 -5.74
N HIS A 17 -8.20 18.02 -6.52
CA HIS A 17 -8.70 19.20 -7.26
C HIS A 17 -8.47 19.08 -8.77
N GLY A 18 -7.25 18.68 -9.18
CA GLY A 18 -6.90 18.54 -10.61
C GLY A 18 -7.45 17.28 -11.28
N GLY A 19 -8.09 16.40 -10.50
CA GLY A 19 -8.51 15.06 -10.88
C GLY A 19 -9.87 14.97 -11.54
N GLY A 20 -10.69 16.03 -11.49
CA GLY A 20 -12.10 15.97 -11.88
C GLY A 20 -12.90 14.97 -11.03
N GLY A 21 -12.57 14.85 -9.74
CA GLY A 21 -13.16 13.87 -8.82
C GLY A 21 -12.55 12.47 -8.88
N GLN A 22 -11.67 12.18 -9.85
CA GLN A 22 -11.03 10.88 -10.00
C GLN A 22 -9.69 10.81 -9.25
N TRP A 23 -9.45 9.69 -8.56
CA TRP A 23 -8.22 9.49 -7.79
C TRP A 23 -7.02 9.14 -8.66
N ILE A 24 -7.25 8.52 -9.83
CA ILE A 24 -6.19 7.99 -10.69
C ILE A 24 -5.14 9.05 -11.04
N LYS A 25 -5.57 10.27 -11.38
CA LYS A 25 -4.67 11.37 -11.74
C LYS A 25 -3.70 11.78 -10.63
N GLY A 26 -3.97 11.43 -9.37
CA GLY A 26 -3.07 11.68 -8.26
C GLY A 26 -2.12 10.52 -7.95
N LYS A 27 -2.22 9.41 -8.67
CA LYS A 27 -1.69 8.09 -8.28
C LYS A 27 -0.85 7.39 -9.36
N ASN A 28 -0.93 7.83 -10.63
CA ASN A 28 -0.39 7.08 -11.76
C ASN A 28 0.82 7.71 -12.47
N PHE A 29 1.47 8.71 -11.87
CA PHE A 29 2.69 9.29 -12.45
C PHE A 29 3.87 8.31 -12.36
N ASP A 30 4.85 8.47 -13.26
CA ASP A 30 6.05 7.63 -13.27
C ASP A 30 6.76 7.67 -11.91
N GLY A 31 7.03 6.48 -11.36
CA GLY A 31 7.68 6.30 -10.06
C GLY A 31 6.76 6.44 -8.84
N PHE A 32 5.43 6.55 -8.98
CA PHE A 32 4.51 6.69 -7.84
C PHE A 32 4.20 5.40 -7.08
N CYS A 33 4.58 4.25 -7.62
CA CYS A 33 4.46 2.97 -6.95
C CYS A 33 5.83 2.24 -6.93
N PRO A 34 6.82 2.75 -6.18
CA PRO A 34 8.05 2.01 -5.99
C PRO A 34 7.76 0.76 -5.15
N LEU A 35 8.17 -0.38 -5.69
CA LEU A 35 8.16 -1.67 -5.02
C LEU A 35 9.56 -1.98 -4.52
N VAL A 36 9.65 -2.71 -3.41
CA VAL A 36 10.93 -3.32 -3.05
C VAL A 36 11.25 -4.46 -4.04
N PRO A 37 12.53 -4.71 -4.37
CA PRO A 37 12.90 -5.72 -5.37
C PRO A 37 12.52 -7.16 -5.00
N ASN A 38 12.23 -7.42 -3.72
CA ASN A 38 11.97 -8.74 -3.21
C ASN A 38 10.46 -9.01 -3.13
N LEU A 39 10.06 -10.16 -3.67
CA LEU A 39 8.74 -10.75 -3.49
C LEU A 39 8.89 -11.94 -2.54
N VAL A 40 8.15 -11.92 -1.45
CA VAL A 40 8.09 -13.01 -0.46
C VAL A 40 6.91 -13.90 -0.85
N THR A 41 7.08 -15.22 -0.90
CA THR A 41 5.96 -16.11 -1.21
C THR A 41 4.96 -16.16 -0.06
N ALA A 42 3.71 -16.55 -0.33
CA ALA A 42 2.70 -16.57 0.73
C ALA A 42 2.96 -17.64 1.81
N ASP A 43 3.59 -18.76 1.44
CA ASP A 43 3.96 -19.82 2.37
C ASP A 43 5.08 -19.41 3.34
N GLU A 44 5.87 -18.39 3.00
CA GLU A 44 6.87 -17.80 3.91
C GLU A 44 6.25 -16.86 4.96
N ILE A 45 4.98 -16.47 4.82
CA ILE A 45 4.28 -15.54 5.71
C ILE A 45 3.15 -16.28 6.45
N SER A 46 3.37 -16.60 7.72
CA SER A 46 2.42 -17.36 8.54
C SER A 46 1.12 -16.61 8.86
N ASN A 47 1.17 -15.28 8.97
CA ASN A 47 -0.02 -14.45 9.17
C ASN A 47 0.14 -13.07 8.51
N PRO A 48 -0.43 -12.84 7.30
CA PRO A 48 -0.31 -11.57 6.59
C PRO A 48 -0.94 -10.38 7.34
N GLN A 49 -1.85 -10.65 8.27
CA GLN A 49 -2.54 -9.65 9.08
C GLN A 49 -1.76 -9.25 10.34
N HIS A 50 -0.49 -9.65 10.50
CA HIS A 50 0.27 -9.32 11.71
C HIS A 50 1.73 -8.87 11.43
N HIS A 51 1.90 -7.91 10.52
CA HIS A 51 3.21 -7.36 10.15
C HIS A 51 3.32 -5.86 10.46
N LYS A 52 4.47 -5.45 11.00
CA LYS A 52 4.77 -4.02 11.18
C LYS A 52 5.09 -3.35 9.86
N VAL A 53 4.52 -2.17 9.64
CA VAL A 53 4.79 -1.31 8.47
C VAL A 53 5.32 0.02 8.99
N ARG A 54 6.51 0.40 8.53
CA ARG A 54 7.18 1.64 8.93
C ARG A 54 7.70 2.39 7.73
N ARG A 55 7.61 3.71 7.78
CA ARG A 55 8.18 4.59 6.77
C ARG A 55 9.03 5.67 7.43
N LEU A 56 10.26 5.77 6.97
CA LEU A 56 11.22 6.77 7.41
C LEU A 56 11.43 7.82 6.30
N LEU A 57 11.61 9.08 6.70
CA LEU A 57 12.07 10.16 5.83
C LEU A 57 13.37 10.69 6.40
N ASN A 58 14.47 10.52 5.67
CA ASN A 58 15.80 10.98 6.10
C ASN A 58 16.15 10.50 7.53
N GLY A 59 15.88 9.22 7.82
CA GLY A 59 16.11 8.62 9.13
C GLY A 59 15.05 8.94 10.20
N LYS A 60 14.12 9.86 9.96
CA LYS A 60 13.03 10.19 10.90
C LYS A 60 11.81 9.31 10.64
N LEU A 61 11.26 8.71 11.70
CA LEU A 61 10.01 7.95 11.62
C LEU A 61 8.83 8.87 11.30
N MET A 62 8.10 8.55 10.22
CA MET A 62 6.94 9.33 9.77
C MET A 62 5.63 8.53 9.81
N GLN A 63 5.71 7.20 9.65
CA GLN A 63 4.58 6.28 9.80
C GLN A 63 5.05 5.02 10.50
N ASP A 64 4.22 4.53 11.42
CA ASP A 64 4.43 3.28 12.18
C ASP A 64 3.07 2.66 12.47
N SER A 65 2.84 1.43 12.00
CA SER A 65 1.57 0.73 12.14
C SER A 65 1.75 -0.78 12.01
N ASN A 66 0.65 -1.53 12.08
CA ASN A 66 0.62 -2.98 11.90
C ASN A 66 -0.53 -3.37 10.97
N THR A 67 -0.34 -4.37 10.11
CA THR A 67 -1.41 -4.87 9.23
C THR A 67 -2.63 -5.36 10.02
N ALA A 68 -2.50 -5.71 11.30
CA ALA A 68 -3.61 -6.05 12.20
C ALA A 68 -4.66 -4.94 12.34
N THR A 69 -4.31 -3.69 12.03
CA THR A 69 -5.25 -2.55 12.10
C THR A 69 -5.96 -2.25 10.79
N MET A 70 -5.80 -3.08 9.76
CA MET A 70 -6.55 -2.90 8.50
C MET A 70 -8.05 -3.14 8.74
N ILE A 71 -8.88 -2.24 8.22
CA ILE A 71 -10.34 -2.30 8.35
C ILE A 71 -10.91 -3.50 7.57
N PHE A 72 -10.32 -3.80 6.41
CA PHE A 72 -10.68 -4.94 5.58
C PHE A 72 -9.58 -5.99 5.67
N MET A 73 -9.95 -7.22 6.03
CA MET A 73 -9.03 -8.33 6.19
C MET A 73 -8.77 -9.03 4.85
N ASP A 74 -7.65 -9.73 4.71
CA ASP A 74 -7.22 -10.34 3.44
C ASP A 74 -8.31 -11.16 2.69
N PRO A 75 -9.13 -12.03 3.34
CA PRO A 75 -10.20 -12.74 2.64
C PRO A 75 -11.30 -11.79 2.13
N LEU A 76 -11.57 -10.72 2.88
CA LEU A 76 -12.57 -9.71 2.56
C LEU A 76 -12.08 -8.77 1.44
N ILE A 77 -10.78 -8.50 1.40
CA ILE A 77 -10.16 -7.73 0.31
C ILE A 77 -10.27 -8.52 -0.99
N ASN A 78 -9.85 -9.79 -0.99
CA ASN A 78 -9.88 -10.62 -2.20
C ASN A 78 -11.31 -10.84 -2.72
N SER A 79 -12.30 -11.01 -1.84
CA SER A 79 -13.70 -11.16 -2.25
C SER A 79 -14.32 -9.86 -2.77
N THR A 80 -13.84 -8.69 -2.32
CA THR A 80 -14.36 -7.38 -2.75
C THR A 80 -13.79 -6.94 -4.09
N ILE A 81 -12.52 -7.26 -4.40
CA ILE A 81 -11.87 -6.86 -5.66
C ILE A 81 -12.23 -7.82 -6.81
N ALA A 82 -12.67 -9.04 -6.50
CA ALA A 82 -13.05 -10.06 -7.48
C ALA A 82 -14.53 -9.99 -7.92
N ALA A 83 -15.30 -9.02 -7.41
CA ALA A 83 -16.70 -8.76 -7.77
C ALA A 83 -16.81 -7.57 -8.73
#